data_AF-A0A962ED72-F1
#
_entry.id   AF-A0A962ED72-F1
#
_cell.length_a   1.000
_cell.length_b   1.000
_cell.length_c   1.000
_cell.angle_alpha   90.00
_cell.angle_beta   90.00
_cell.angle_gamma   90.00
#
_symmetry.space_group_name_H-M   'P 1'
#
loop_
_entity.id
_entity.type
_entity.pdbx_description
1 polymer ?
#
loop_
_entity_poly.entity_id
_entity_poly.type
_entity_poly.pdbx_seq_one_letter_code
_entity_poly.pdbx_strand_id
1 'polypeptide(L)'
;GGQSFFENTTNYTINDYSDIRSPITVSGRSGNAPSDLEVSVRIIHTYQGDLQVYLIAPDGSSYTLHNRTGGGTDNLITTYTVNASSEAANGTWQLRVRDRARGDTGYLDEWSLQF
;
A
#
# COMPACT_ATOMS: atom_id res chain seq x y z
N GLY A 1 -2.21 -24.52 1.65
CA GLY A 1 -1.73 -23.88 2.88
C GLY A 1 -0.33 -23.39 2.63
N GLY A 2 -0.16 -22.07 2.56
CA GLY A 2 1.12 -21.38 2.40
C GLY A 2 1.13 -20.18 3.35
N GLN A 3 2.27 -19.49 3.43
CA GLN A 3 2.40 -18.24 4.19
C GLN A 3 1.27 -17.27 3.80
N SER A 4 0.59 -16.69 4.80
CA SER A 4 -0.57 -15.81 4.60
C SER A 4 -0.25 -14.34 4.82
N PHE A 5 0.86 -14.06 5.51
CA PHE A 5 1.33 -12.72 5.81
C PHE A 5 2.61 -12.41 5.04
N PHE A 6 2.64 -11.27 4.35
CA PHE A 6 3.81 -10.78 3.62
C PHE A 6 3.99 -9.31 3.93
N GLU A 7 5.22 -8.85 4.13
CA GLU A 7 5.50 -7.46 4.50
C GLU A 7 6.71 -6.90 3.78
N ASN A 8 6.81 -5.57 3.78
CA ASN A 8 8.02 -4.85 3.44
C ASN A 8 8.21 -3.71 4.44
N THR A 9 9.30 -3.79 5.20
CA THR A 9 9.72 -2.83 6.23
C THR A 9 10.88 -1.94 5.77
N THR A 10 11.16 -1.91 4.46
CA THR A 10 12.14 -1.00 3.89
C THR A 10 11.53 0.38 3.78
N ASN A 11 12.23 1.39 4.29
CA ASN A 11 11.75 2.77 4.20
C ASN A 11 11.84 3.31 2.77
N TYR A 12 10.77 3.96 2.31
CA TYR A 12 10.75 4.69 1.03
C TYR A 12 10.43 6.16 1.28
N THR A 13 11.40 7.04 1.00
CA THR A 13 11.24 8.50 1.13
C THR A 13 10.15 9.02 0.18
N ILE A 14 9.17 9.72 0.73
CA ILE A 14 8.11 10.42 0.01
C ILE A 14 8.47 11.91 0.02
N ASN A 15 8.88 12.41 -1.15
CA ASN A 15 9.08 13.84 -1.38
C ASN A 15 7.81 14.48 -1.97
N ASP A 16 7.69 15.81 -1.86
CA ASP A 16 6.66 16.58 -2.56
C ASP A 16 6.55 16.20 -4.04
N TYR A 17 5.32 15.99 -4.51
CA TYR A 17 5.00 15.59 -5.89
C TYR A 17 5.72 14.34 -6.41
N SER A 18 6.24 13.50 -5.52
CA SER A 18 6.90 12.26 -5.89
C SER A 18 5.94 11.07 -5.89
N ASP A 19 6.40 9.98 -6.50
CA ASP A 19 5.72 8.70 -6.59
C ASP A 19 6.71 7.63 -6.16
N ILE A 20 6.39 6.90 -5.10
CA ILE A 20 7.18 5.74 -4.68
C ILE A 20 6.37 4.47 -4.88
N ARG A 21 7.09 3.37 -5.12
CA ARG A 21 6.54 2.02 -5.24
C ARG A 21 7.37 1.08 -4.38
N SER A 22 6.75 0.54 -3.33
CA SER A 22 7.34 -0.50 -2.49
C SER A 22 6.80 -1.87 -2.92
N PRO A 23 7.64 -2.84 -3.29
CA PRO A 23 7.19 -4.16 -3.73
C PRO A 23 7.09 -5.18 -2.57
N ILE A 24 6.13 -6.09 -2.67
CA ILE A 24 6.07 -7.35 -1.89
C ILE A 24 5.93 -8.50 -2.90
N THR A 25 6.83 -9.47 -2.83
CA THR A 25 6.75 -10.68 -3.67
C THR A 25 6.02 -11.78 -2.90
N VAL A 26 4.85 -12.18 -3.41
CA VAL A 26 4.03 -13.25 -2.86
C VAL A 26 4.27 -14.53 -3.64
N SER A 27 4.57 -15.61 -2.92
CA SER A 27 4.79 -16.94 -3.49
C SER A 27 4.21 -18.03 -2.59
N GLY A 28 4.04 -19.24 -3.12
CA GLY A 28 3.53 -20.38 -2.35
C GLY A 28 2.01 -20.36 -2.11
N ARG A 29 1.26 -19.44 -2.74
CA ARG A 29 -0.20 -19.48 -2.78
C ARG A 29 -0.68 -20.08 -4.10
N SER A 30 -1.88 -20.64 -4.10
CA SER A 30 -2.53 -21.18 -5.30
C SER A 30 -3.83 -20.42 -5.56
N GLY A 31 -4.13 -20.12 -6.82
CA GLY A 31 -5.34 -19.39 -7.19
C GLY A 31 -5.24 -17.89 -6.96
N ASN A 32 -6.41 -17.27 -6.78
CA ASN A 32 -6.56 -15.83 -6.66
C ASN A 32 -6.42 -15.36 -5.21
N ALA A 33 -6.18 -14.05 -5.03
CA ALA A 33 -6.23 -13.40 -3.73
C ALA A 33 -7.67 -13.43 -3.17
N PRO A 34 -7.86 -13.23 -1.86
CA PRO A 34 -9.20 -13.23 -1.28
C PRO A 34 -9.98 -11.94 -1.61
N SER A 35 -11.29 -11.96 -1.38
CA SER A 35 -12.16 -10.77 -1.49
C SER A 35 -12.03 -9.80 -0.31
N ASP A 36 -11.34 -10.23 0.74
CA ASP A 36 -11.09 -9.52 1.99
C ASP A 36 -9.58 -9.41 2.27
N LEU A 37 -8.78 -9.20 1.22
CA LEU A 37 -7.33 -8.99 1.35
C LEU A 37 -7.07 -7.78 2.24
N GLU A 38 -6.41 -7.98 3.37
CA GLU A 38 -6.06 -6.90 4.28
C GLU A 38 -4.71 -6.30 3.88
N VAL A 39 -4.67 -4.97 3.80
CA VAL A 39 -3.51 -4.17 3.45
C VAL A 39 -3.23 -3.20 4.59
N SER A 40 -2.23 -3.50 5.41
CA SER A 40 -1.81 -2.59 6.49
C SER A 40 -0.74 -1.64 5.97
N VAL A 41 -0.88 -0.35 6.28
CA VAL A 41 0.08 0.68 5.89
C VAL A 41 0.50 1.49 7.12
N ARG A 42 1.79 1.80 7.19
CA ARG A 42 2.35 2.78 8.13
C ARG A 42 3.19 3.76 7.33
N ILE A 43 2.66 4.97 7.19
CA ILE A 43 3.33 6.08 6.51
C ILE A 43 3.51 7.20 7.51
N ILE A 44 4.75 7.63 7.69
CA ILE A 44 5.10 8.77 8.53
C ILE A 44 5.09 10.01 7.63
N HIS A 45 4.17 10.93 7.89
CA HIS A 45 3.96 12.14 7.08
C HIS A 45 3.23 13.20 7.92
N THR A 46 3.63 14.47 7.84
CA THR A 46 3.01 15.55 8.63
C THR A 46 1.61 15.93 8.16
N TYR A 47 1.19 15.51 6.96
CA TYR A 47 -0.15 15.79 6.44
C TYR A 47 -0.68 14.61 5.62
N GLN A 48 -1.51 13.73 6.22
CA GLN A 48 -2.01 12.55 5.50
C GLN A 48 -3.01 12.91 4.39
N GLY A 49 -3.61 14.10 4.44
CA GLY A 49 -4.51 14.65 3.41
C GLY A 49 -3.81 14.91 2.07
N ASP A 50 -2.49 14.86 2.01
CA ASP A 50 -1.74 15.05 0.77
C ASP A 50 -1.49 13.75 0.02
N LEU A 51 -1.63 12.63 0.72
CA LEU A 51 -1.29 11.32 0.21
C LEU A 51 -2.40 10.72 -0.65
N GLN A 52 -2.01 10.08 -1.75
CA GLN A 52 -2.79 9.07 -2.43
C GLN A 52 -2.06 7.74 -2.33
N VAL A 53 -2.76 6.70 -1.87
CA VAL A 53 -2.18 5.36 -1.68
C VAL A 53 -2.99 4.34 -2.47
N TYR A 54 -2.28 3.52 -3.24
CA TYR A 54 -2.86 2.47 -4.06
C TYR A 54 -2.17 1.14 -3.81
N LEU A 55 -2.94 0.07 -3.77
CA LEU A 55 -2.43 -1.28 -3.99
C LEU A 55 -2.41 -1.55 -5.48
N ILE A 56 -1.28 -1.98 -6.01
CA ILE A 56 -1.11 -2.43 -7.39
C ILE A 56 -0.95 -3.96 -7.37
N ALA A 57 -1.86 -4.64 -8.05
CA ALA A 57 -1.84 -6.09 -8.21
C ALA A 57 -0.76 -6.54 -9.21
N PRO A 58 -0.39 -7.83 -9.24
CA PRO A 58 0.66 -8.35 -10.12
C PRO A 58 0.38 -8.15 -11.62
N ASP A 59 -0.89 -8.03 -12.01
CA ASP A 59 -1.34 -7.79 -13.38
C ASP A 59 -1.32 -6.28 -13.76
N GLY A 60 -1.07 -5.38 -12.80
CA GLY A 60 -1.10 -3.93 -12.94
C GLY A 60 -2.42 -3.26 -12.56
N SER A 61 -3.45 -4.01 -12.18
CA SER A 61 -4.72 -3.49 -11.65
C SER A 61 -4.47 -2.68 -10.38
N SER A 62 -5.23 -1.60 -10.20
CA SER A 62 -5.01 -0.62 -9.13
C SER A 62 -6.23 -0.47 -8.24
N TYR A 63 -6.04 -0.61 -6.93
CA TYR A 63 -7.07 -0.41 -5.91
C TYR A 63 -6.73 0.83 -5.07
N THR A 64 -7.68 1.75 -4.94
CA THR A 64 -7.47 2.95 -4.12
C THR A 64 -7.66 2.60 -2.66
N LEU A 65 -6.63 2.83 -1.85
CA LEU A 65 -6.68 2.64 -0.39
C LEU A 65 -6.97 3.98 0.29
N HIS A 66 -6.20 5.01 -0.08
CA HIS A 66 -6.31 6.36 0.46
C HIS A 66 -6.36 7.38 -0.66
N ASN A 67 -7.23 8.39 -0.53
CA ASN A 67 -7.33 9.46 -1.52
C ASN A 67 -7.53 10.80 -0.84
N ARG A 68 -6.44 11.31 -0.23
CA ARG A 68 -6.37 12.68 0.28
C ARG A 68 -7.45 13.01 1.32
N THR A 69 -7.83 12.03 2.12
CA THR A 69 -8.76 12.20 3.25
C THR A 69 -7.97 12.41 4.54
N GLY A 70 -8.64 12.82 5.61
CA GLY A 70 -8.01 13.02 6.93
C GLY A 70 -7.37 14.39 7.14
N GLY A 71 -7.30 15.25 6.11
CA GLY A 71 -6.86 16.64 6.24
C GLY A 71 -5.46 16.75 6.85
N GLY A 72 -5.30 17.65 7.82
CA GLY A 72 -4.02 17.92 8.48
C GLY A 72 -3.65 17.01 9.63
N THR A 73 -4.19 15.81 9.66
CA THR A 73 -3.76 14.80 10.63
C THR A 73 -2.44 14.19 10.17
N ASP A 74 -1.49 14.11 11.10
CA ASP A 74 -0.21 13.44 10.89
C ASP A 74 -0.40 11.92 10.76
N ASN A 75 0.45 11.33 9.91
CA ASN A 75 0.66 9.91 9.68
C ASN A 75 -0.55 9.15 9.17
N LEU A 76 -0.32 8.26 8.21
CA LEU A 76 -1.33 7.30 7.76
C LEU A 76 -0.97 5.92 8.31
N ILE A 77 -1.61 5.55 9.42
CA ILE A 77 -1.44 4.24 10.06
C ILE A 77 -2.81 3.57 10.10
N THR A 78 -3.05 2.64 9.18
CA THR A 78 -4.38 2.04 9.03
C THR A 78 -4.32 0.73 8.24
N THR A 79 -5.40 -0.04 8.32
CA THR A 79 -5.58 -1.29 7.57
C THR A 79 -6.79 -1.14 6.67
N TYR A 80 -6.63 -1.48 5.39
CA TYR A 80 -7.68 -1.47 4.39
C TYR A 80 -8.05 -2.89 4.00
N THR A 81 -9.33 -3.12 3.66
CA THR A 81 -9.78 -4.37 3.07
C THR A 81 -10.05 -4.16 1.59
N VAL A 82 -9.45 -5.01 0.74
CA VAL A 82 -9.55 -4.94 -0.72
C VAL A 82 -10.17 -6.22 -1.25
N ASN A 83 -11.15 -6.08 -2.13
CA ASN A 83 -11.61 -7.21 -2.93
C ASN A 83 -10.68 -7.45 -4.11
N ALA A 84 -9.73 -8.37 -3.91
CA ALA A 84 -8.74 -8.78 -4.90
C ALA A 84 -9.04 -10.18 -5.49
N SER A 85 -10.29 -10.65 -5.38
CA SER A 85 -10.67 -12.01 -5.82
C SER A 85 -10.53 -12.28 -7.33
N SER A 86 -10.37 -11.23 -8.13
CA SER A 86 -10.01 -11.31 -9.55
C SER A 86 -8.52 -11.54 -9.80
N GLU A 87 -7.66 -11.27 -8.82
CA GLU A 87 -6.22 -11.17 -9.01
C GLU A 87 -5.50 -12.44 -8.61
N ALA A 88 -4.46 -12.82 -9.37
CA ALA A 88 -3.59 -13.92 -8.96
C ALA A 88 -2.91 -13.59 -7.62
N ALA A 89 -2.96 -14.51 -6.65
CA ALA A 89 -2.35 -14.26 -5.33
C ALA A 89 -0.81 -14.15 -5.43
N ASN A 90 -0.20 -15.04 -6.22
CA ASN A 90 1.24 -15.02 -6.45
C ASN A 90 1.64 -13.92 -7.44
N GLY A 91 2.79 -13.32 -7.18
CA GLY A 91 3.37 -12.27 -8.01
C GLY A 91 3.90 -11.13 -7.17
N THR A 92 4.30 -10.06 -7.85
CA THR A 92 4.77 -8.85 -7.17
C THR A 92 3.63 -7.86 -7.03
N TRP A 93 3.17 -7.71 -5.79
CA TRP A 93 2.27 -6.64 -5.39
C TRP A 93 3.08 -5.39 -5.09
N GLN A 94 2.51 -4.20 -5.31
CA GLN A 94 3.18 -2.94 -4.98
C GLN A 94 2.25 -2.01 -4.20
N LEU A 95 2.79 -1.36 -3.17
CA LEU A 95 2.15 -0.18 -2.61
C LEU A 95 2.70 1.04 -3.32
N ARG A 96 1.81 1.79 -3.96
CA ARG A 96 2.15 3.07 -4.60
C ARG A 96 1.67 4.20 -3.72
N VAL A 97 2.58 5.05 -3.29
CA VAL A 97 2.28 6.25 -2.50
C VAL A 97 2.67 7.49 -3.30
N ARG A 98 1.77 8.48 -3.33
CA ARG A 98 1.98 9.75 -4.01
C ARG A 98 1.68 10.89 -3.07
N ASP A 99 2.61 11.82 -2.95
CA ASP A 99 2.32 13.13 -2.39
C ASP A 99 1.79 14.06 -3.50
N ARG A 100 0.68 14.76 -3.23
CA ARG A 100 0.03 15.68 -4.18
C ARG A 100 -0.03 17.13 -3.71
N ALA A 101 0.69 17.49 -2.65
CA ALA A 101 0.81 18.84 -2.15
C ALA A 101 2.29 19.26 -2.02
N ARG A 102 2.50 20.43 -1.43
CA ARG A 102 3.83 21.00 -1.16
C ARG A 102 3.98 21.21 0.33
N GLY A 103 5.21 21.09 0.81
CA GLY A 103 5.64 21.53 2.12
C GLY A 103 5.85 20.40 3.12
N ASP A 104 5.24 19.25 2.87
CA ASP A 104 5.25 18.10 3.75
C ASP A 104 5.93 16.92 3.06
N THR A 105 6.92 16.34 3.74
CA THR A 105 7.62 15.14 3.29
C THR A 105 7.61 14.09 4.37
N GLY A 106 7.89 12.86 4.00
CA GLY A 106 7.91 11.77 4.94
C GLY A 106 8.44 10.50 4.31
N TYR A 107 7.98 9.36 4.80
CA TYR A 107 8.35 8.07 4.25
C TYR A 107 7.31 7.00 4.55
N LEU A 108 7.20 6.03 3.65
CA LEU A 108 6.61 4.74 3.95
C LEU A 108 7.58 4.00 4.85
N ASP A 109 7.14 3.60 6.04
CA ASP A 109 7.94 2.88 7.04
C ASP A 109 7.76 1.37 6.84
N GLU A 110 6.51 0.91 6.80
CA GLU A 110 6.17 -0.48 6.54
C GLU A 110 4.79 -0.62 5.90
N TRP A 111 4.60 -1.74 5.20
CA TRP A 111 3.28 -2.21 4.80
C TRP A 111 3.24 -3.72 4.67
N SER A 112 2.05 -4.29 4.73
CA SER A 112 1.85 -5.74 4.64
C SER A 112 0.56 -6.14 3.93
N LEU A 113 0.54 -7.38 3.50
CA LEU A 113 -0.58 -8.09 2.90
C LEU A 113 -0.91 -9.31 3.75
N GLN A 114 -2.16 -9.41 4.17
CA GLN A 114 -2.71 -10.57 4.85
C GLN A 114 -3.82 -11.18 3.99
N PHE A 115 -3.52 -12.37 3.46
CA PHE A 115 -4.32 -13.12 2.48
C PHE A 115 -5.01 -14.34 3.10
#